data_AF-A0A3M2CEK5-F1
#
_entry.id   AF-A0A3M2CEK5-F1
#
_cell.length_a   1.000
_cell.length_b   1.000
_cell.length_c   1.000
_cell.angle_alpha   90.00
_cell.angle_beta   90.00
_cell.angle_gamma   90.00
#
_symmetry.space_group_name_H-M   'P 1'
#
loop_
_entity.id
_entity.type
_entity.pdbx_description
1 polymer ?
#
loop_
_entity_poly.entity_id
_entity_poly.type
_entity_poly.pdbx_seq_one_letter_code
_entity_poly.pdbx_strand_id
1 'polypeptide(L)' 'MRWNGRSIRDIESAGERFRAQHSAWLTLAMLTGRSYPRIPTKRTDLGGYDRLRARPGGLARAAAWWRAALSKVNDVF' A
#
# COMPACT_ATOMS: atom_id res chain seq x y z
N MET A 1 -28.74 -22.56 -14.36
CA MET A 1 -27.86 -22.03 -13.29
C MET A 1 -26.63 -22.93 -13.22
N ARG A 2 -25.46 -22.50 -13.73
CA ARG A 2 -24.23 -23.31 -13.71
C ARG A 2 -23.18 -22.55 -12.91
N TRP A 3 -22.99 -22.96 -11.65
CA TRP A 3 -21.86 -22.55 -10.83
C TRP A 3 -20.65 -23.37 -11.28
N ASN A 4 -19.72 -22.74 -12.02
CA ASN A 4 -18.45 -23.38 -12.38
C ASN A 4 -17.49 -23.25 -11.20
N GLY A 5 -17.23 -24.38 -10.54
CA GLY A 5 -16.25 -24.50 -9.46
C GLY A 5 -14.85 -24.14 -9.94
N ARG A 6 -14.36 -22.97 -9.55
CA ARG A 6 -12.92 -22.76 -9.40
C ARG A 6 -12.50 -23.43 -8.10
N SER A 7 -11.56 -24.36 -8.22
CA SER A 7 -10.91 -25.03 -7.10
C SER A 7 -10.44 -24.01 -6.07
N ILE A 8 -10.87 -24.18 -4.82
CA ILE A 8 -10.43 -23.40 -3.64
C ILE A 8 -8.90 -23.40 -3.48
N ARG A 9 -8.19 -24.35 -4.13
CA ARG A 9 -6.73 -24.50 -4.05
C ARG A 9 -5.95 -23.64 -5.05
N ASP A 10 -6.58 -23.11 -6.10
CA ASP A 10 -5.91 -22.33 -7.15
C ASP A 10 -6.14 -20.81 -7.03
N ILE A 11 -6.91 -20.40 -6.04
CA ILE A 11 -7.09 -18.99 -5.72
C ILE A 11 -6.20 -18.74 -4.50
N GLU A 12 -4.92 -18.46 -4.73
CA GLU A 12 -4.14 -17.74 -3.73
C GLU A 12 -4.99 -16.50 -3.39
N SER A 13 -5.51 -16.49 -2.17
CA SER A 13 -6.46 -15.47 -1.77
C SER A 13 -5.78 -14.12 -1.97
N ALA A 14 -6.50 -13.09 -2.39
CA ALA A 14 -5.90 -11.76 -2.55
C ALA A 14 -5.08 -11.36 -1.30
N GLY A 15 -5.55 -11.78 -0.12
CA GLY A 15 -4.84 -11.63 1.15
C GLY A 15 -3.50 -12.38 1.26
N GLU A 16 -3.37 -13.60 0.74
CA GLU A 16 -2.09 -14.32 0.70
C GLU A 16 -1.07 -13.62 -0.19
N ARG A 17 -1.49 -13.15 -1.38
CA ARG A 17 -0.61 -12.36 -2.25
C ARG A 17 -0.15 -11.07 -1.59
N PHE A 18 -1.06 -10.36 -0.93
CA PHE A 18 -0.71 -9.16 -0.18
C PHE A 18 0.27 -9.46 0.96
N ARG A 19 0.05 -10.55 1.71
CA ARG A 19 0.96 -10.99 2.77
C ARG A 19 2.35 -11.33 2.21
N ALA A 20 2.44 -12.10 1.13
CA ALA A 20 3.70 -12.46 0.50
C ALA A 20 4.47 -11.22 0.01
N GLN A 21 3.79 -10.31 -0.69
CA GLN A 21 4.39 -9.06 -1.17
C GLN A 21 4.85 -8.17 -0.02
N HIS A 22 4.05 -8.07 1.05
CA HIS A 22 4.39 -7.29 2.23
C HIS A 22 5.62 -7.85 2.96
N SER A 23 5.67 -9.18 3.16
CA SER A 23 6.81 -9.85 3.79
C SER A 23 8.09 -9.65 2.98
N ALA A 24 8.04 -9.80 1.65
CA ALA A 24 9.20 -9.56 0.79
C ALA A 24 9.70 -8.11 0.88
N TRP A 25 8.78 -7.14 0.86
CA TRP A 25 9.12 -5.73 1.03
C TRP A 25 9.76 -5.45 2.40
N LEU A 26 9.21 -6.01 3.48
CA LEU A 26 9.71 -5.79 4.84
C LEU A 26 11.11 -6.38 5.03
N THR A 27 11.37 -7.58 4.51
CA THR A 27 12.70 -8.21 4.52
C THR A 27 13.73 -7.32 3.84
N LEU A 28 13.42 -6.82 2.64
CA LEU A 28 14.32 -5.90 1.92
C LEU A 28 14.54 -4.59 2.69
N ALA A 29 13.49 -4.05 3.30
CA ALA A 29 13.56 -2.83 4.10
C ALA A 29 14.47 -2.99 5.32
N MET A 30 14.37 -4.12 6.02
CA MET A 30 15.20 -4.44 7.18
C MET A 30 16.67 -4.63 6.79
N LEU A 31 16.95 -5.33 5.69
CA LEU A 31 18.32 -5.59 5.23
C LEU A 31 19.05 -4.33 4.76
N THR A 32 18.33 -3.40 4.13
CA THR A 32 18.97 -2.21 3.52
C THR A 32 19.22 -1.07 4.51
N GLY A 33 18.60 -1.09 5.70
CA GLY A 33 18.70 0.01 6.67
C GLY A 33 18.18 1.37 6.15
N ARG A 34 17.48 1.37 5.01
CA ARG A 34 16.99 2.60 4.38
C ARG A 34 15.97 3.29 5.28
N SER A 35 16.05 4.61 5.37
CA SER A 35 15.02 5.42 6.04
C SER A 35 13.77 5.52 5.15
N TYR A 36 12.79 4.66 5.43
CA TYR A 36 11.51 4.66 4.73
C TYR A 36 10.57 5.76 5.26
N PRO A 37 9.76 6.37 4.38
CA PRO A 37 8.71 7.28 4.84
C PRO A 37 7.70 6.49 5.69
N ARG A 38 7.38 7.02 6.87
CA ARG A 38 6.31 6.46 7.71
C ARG A 38 4.96 6.73 7.07
N ILE A 39 4.06 5.75 7.14
CA ILE A 39 2.65 5.94 6.79
C ILE A 39 2.08 7.00 7.74
N PRO A 40 1.50 8.09 7.22
CA PRO A 40 0.87 9.10 8.04
C PRO A 40 -0.28 8.50 8.85
N THR A 41 -0.23 8.68 10.16
CA THR A 41 -1.29 8.28 11.09
C THR A 41 -2.28 9.40 11.38
N LYS A 42 -2.03 10.61 10.84
CA LYS A 42 -2.88 11.78 10.99
C LYS A 42 -3.41 12.22 9.64
N ARG A 43 -4.58 12.84 9.65
CA ARG A 43 -5.12 13.52 8.46
C ARG A 43 -4.15 14.60 7.98
N THR A 44 -4.21 14.89 6.68
CA THR A 44 -3.31 15.85 6.01
C THR A 44 -3.44 17.27 6.58
N ASP A 45 -4.65 17.68 6.95
CA ASP A 45 -4.96 18.96 7.61
C ASP A 45 -4.42 19.05 9.05
N LEU A 46 -4.09 17.92 9.67
CA LEU A 46 -3.50 17.81 11.01
C LEU A 46 -1.99 17.55 10.98
N GLY A 47 -1.33 17.83 9.84
CA GLY A 47 0.13 17.72 9.72
C GLY A 47 0.67 16.29 9.54
N GLY A 48 -0.17 15.31 9.18
CA GLY A 48 0.25 13.92 9.02
C GLY A 48 1.36 13.69 7.98
N TYR A 49 1.48 14.60 7.01
CA TYR A 49 2.44 14.51 5.91
C TYR A 49 3.64 15.46 6.05
N ASP A 50 3.77 16.21 7.14
CA ASP A 50 4.76 17.30 7.24
C ASP A 50 6.20 16.83 7.02
N ARG A 51 6.56 15.70 7.63
CA ARG A 51 7.87 15.07 7.42
C ARG A 51 8.10 14.61 5.99
N LEU A 52 7.06 14.14 5.29
CA LEU A 52 7.19 13.75 3.89
C LEU A 52 7.30 14.99 3.00
N ARG A 53 6.47 16.01 3.25
CA ARG A 53 6.43 17.28 2.52
C ARG A 53 7.73 18.09 2.64
N ALA A 54 8.42 17.98 3.77
CA ALA A 54 9.72 18.63 3.98
C ALA A 54 10.85 18.05 3.10
N ARG A 55 10.65 16.89 2.46
CA ARG A 55 11.64 16.29 1.56
C ARG A 55 11.47 16.84 0.13
N PRO A 56 12.54 16.92 -0.69
CA PRO A 56 12.42 17.29 -2.09
C PRO A 56 11.39 16.42 -2.82
N GLY A 57 10.42 17.04 -3.49
CA GLY A 57 9.32 16.33 -4.16
C GLY A 57 8.32 15.63 -3.22
N GLY A 58 8.34 15.95 -1.93
CA GLY A 58 7.48 15.33 -0.92
C GLY A 58 5.98 15.51 -1.16
N LEU A 59 5.58 16.70 -1.62
CA LEU A 59 4.20 17.00 -2.02
C LEU A 59 3.71 16.10 -3.15
N ALA A 60 4.49 15.96 -4.23
CA ALA A 60 4.15 15.11 -5.37
C ALA A 60 4.03 13.63 -4.95
N ARG A 61 4.91 13.17 -4.05
CA ARG A 61 4.85 11.80 -3.50
C ARG A 61 3.60 11.58 -2.63
N ALA A 62 3.23 12.55 -1.80
CA ALA A 62 2.02 12.47 -0.98
C ALA A 62 0.76 12.36 -1.86
N ALA A 63 0.66 13.19 -2.90
CA ALA A 63 -0.45 13.15 -3.86
C ALA A 63 -0.50 11.82 -4.64
N ALA A 64 0.65 11.33 -5.10
CA ALA A 64 0.74 10.05 -5.80
C ALA A 64 0.30 8.87 -4.92
N TRP A 65 0.68 8.88 -3.64
CA TRP A 65 0.26 7.87 -2.67
C TRP A 65 -1.25 7.85 -2.49
N TRP A 66 -1.88 9.02 -2.29
CA TRP A 66 -3.34 9.11 -2.14
C TRP A 66 -4.09 8.66 -3.38
N ARG A 67 -3.63 9.08 -4.57
CA ARG A 67 -4.23 8.65 -5.83
C ARG A 67 -4.18 7.13 -5.98
N ALA A 68 -3.04 6.51 -5.65
CA ALA A 68 -2.90 5.06 -5.69
C ALA A 68 -3.80 4.37 -4.65
N ALA A 69 -3.82 4.85 -3.41
CA ALA A 69 -4.65 4.30 -2.34
C ALA A 69 -6.14 4.34 -2.70
N LEU A 70 -6.64 5.47 -3.19
CA LEU A 70 -8.05 5.65 -3.54
C LEU A 70 -8.43 4.96 -4.85
N SER A 71 -7.52 4.87 -5.83
CA SER A 71 -7.78 4.10 -7.06
C SER A 71 -8.07 2.62 -6.79
N LYS A 72 -7.59 2.09 -5.66
CA LYS A 72 -7.82 0.70 -5.26
C LYS A 72 -9.11 0.50 -4.45
N VAL A 73 -9.72 1.58 -3.96
CA VAL A 73 -11.01 1.53 -3.26
C VAL A 73 -12.18 1.53 -4.25
N ASN A 74 -12.01 2.16 -5.42
CA ASN A 74 -13.07 2.26 -6.44
C ASN A 74 -13.27 0.99 -7.30
N ASP A 75 -12.45 -0.05 -7.15
CA ASP A 75 -12.64 -1.34 -7.85
C ASP A 75 -13.66 -2.27 -7.12
N VAL A 76 -14.29 -1.82 -6.03
CA VAL A 76 -15.12 -2.67 -5.13
C VAL A 76 -16.52 -2.09 -4.84
N PHE A 77 -17.04 -1.19 -5.67
CA PHE A 77 -18.45 -0.77 -5.59
C PHE A 77 -19.12 -0.77 -6.96
#